data_AF-I4N2S9-F1
#
_entry.id   AF-I4N2S9-F1
#
_cell.length_a   1.000
_cell.length_b   1.000
_cell.length_c   1.000
_cell.angle_alpha   90.00
_cell.angle_beta   90.00
_cell.angle_gamma   90.00
#
_symmetry.space_group_name_H-M   'P 1'
#
loop_
_entity.id
_entity.type
_entity.pdbx_description
1 polymer ?
#
loop_
_entity_poly.entity_id
_entity_poly.type
_entity_poly.pdbx_seq_one_letter_code
_entity_poly.pdbx_strand_id
1 'polypeptide(L)'
;MKNFDEHTITQAVLARNAETDDARLHEIMAGLIQHLHDFARETQLTEEEWDKGIQFLTAVGQICSPLRQEFILHSDTLGLSTLVTAQNNRKPEGCTEATVFGPFHVPNAPHFDLGADISEGLPGTPWFVRTHVRDIHGKPVARPTVEVWQADDAGFYDVQKPELGEATFQGRAVLQADA
;
A
#
# COMPACT_ATOMS: atom_id res chain seq x y z
N MET A 1 30.51 31.95 8.15
CA MET A 1 29.84 30.62 8.23
C MET A 1 28.78 30.73 9.31
N LYS A 2 27.50 30.46 9.02
CA LYS A 2 26.52 30.31 10.11
C LYS A 2 26.91 29.04 10.88
N ASN A 3 27.11 29.14 12.19
CA ASN A 3 27.25 27.95 13.02
C ASN A 3 25.88 27.27 13.09
N PHE A 4 25.84 26.00 12.72
CA PHE A 4 24.65 25.17 12.87
C PHE A 4 24.83 24.30 14.11
N ASP A 5 23.75 24.16 14.85
CA ASP A 5 23.57 23.23 15.96
C ASP A 5 22.26 22.45 15.74
N GLU A 6 21.95 21.55 16.67
CA GLU A 6 20.77 20.69 16.63
C GLU A 6 19.43 21.45 16.57
N HIS A 7 19.41 22.73 17.00
CA HIS A 7 18.21 23.56 17.04
C HIS A 7 18.09 24.50 15.83
N THR A 8 19.21 24.88 15.21
CA THR A 8 19.25 25.85 14.11
C THR A 8 19.29 25.20 12.73
N ILE A 9 19.71 23.93 12.63
CA ILE A 9 19.84 23.23 11.35
C ILE A 9 18.50 23.05 10.62
N THR A 10 17.40 22.80 11.33
CA THR A 10 16.06 22.63 10.72
C THR A 10 15.66 23.86 9.92
N GLN A 11 15.77 25.05 10.51
CA GLN A 11 15.41 26.30 9.83
C GLN A 11 16.33 26.60 8.65
N ALA A 12 17.60 26.22 8.73
CA ALA A 12 18.53 26.36 7.62
C ALA A 12 18.16 25.46 6.43
N VAL A 13 17.75 24.21 6.69
CA VAL A 13 17.31 23.28 5.65
C VAL A 13 15.99 23.74 5.04
N LEU A 14 15.02 24.18 5.85
CA LEU A 14 13.76 24.73 5.35
C LEU A 14 13.98 25.96 4.46
N ALA A 15 14.81 26.91 4.91
CA ALA A 15 15.13 28.10 4.13
C ALA A 15 15.82 27.75 2.79
N ARG A 16 16.61 26.68 2.75
CA ARG A 16 17.25 26.21 1.51
C ARG A 16 16.27 25.59 0.52
N ASN A 17 15.13 25.09 0.98
CA ASN A 17 14.08 24.53 0.13
C ASN A 17 12.97 25.53 -0.21
N ALA A 18 13.06 26.78 0.25
CA ALA A 18 12.01 27.80 0.12
C ALA A 18 11.66 28.18 -1.33
N GLU A 19 12.59 27.97 -2.26
CA GLU A 19 12.43 28.26 -3.69
C GLU A 19 11.92 27.06 -4.49
N THR A 20 11.31 26.06 -3.84
CA THR A 20 10.67 24.94 -4.55
C THR A 20 9.46 25.45 -5.34
N ASP A 21 9.52 25.35 -6.67
CA ASP A 21 8.50 25.88 -7.59
C ASP A 21 7.09 25.30 -7.33
N ASP A 22 7.00 24.00 -7.04
CA ASP A 22 5.75 23.34 -6.71
C ASP A 22 5.38 23.62 -5.24
N ALA A 23 4.35 24.45 -5.05
CA ALA A 23 3.88 24.86 -3.74
C ALA A 23 3.44 23.68 -2.84
N ARG A 24 2.87 22.61 -3.43
CA ARG A 24 2.43 21.44 -2.67
C ARG A 24 3.61 20.56 -2.29
N LEU A 25 4.57 20.38 -3.19
CA LEU A 25 5.82 19.70 -2.89
C LEU A 25 6.58 20.42 -1.77
N HIS A 26 6.65 21.76 -1.85
CA HIS A 26 7.25 22.59 -0.81
C HIS A 26 6.61 22.33 0.57
N GLU A 27 5.28 22.35 0.65
CA GLU A 27 4.54 22.09 1.88
C GLU A 27 4.84 20.69 2.45
N ILE A 28 4.79 19.65 1.60
CA ILE A 28 5.04 18.26 2.00
C ILE A 28 6.48 18.10 2.50
N MET A 29 7.47 18.61 1.75
CA MET A 29 8.88 18.48 2.11
C MET A 29 9.21 19.27 3.38
N ALA A 30 8.65 20.47 3.55
CA ALA A 30 8.82 21.24 4.77
C ALA A 30 8.32 20.50 6.00
N GLY A 31 7.11 19.91 5.93
CA GLY A 31 6.55 19.08 7.00
C GLY A 31 7.42 17.85 7.28
N LEU A 32 7.85 17.12 6.24
CA LEU A 32 8.70 15.94 6.39
C LEU A 32 10.04 16.28 7.06
N ILE A 33 10.72 17.33 6.62
CA ILE A 33 12.00 17.79 7.19
C ILE A 33 11.82 18.13 8.68
N GLN A 34 10.75 18.87 9.01
CA GLN A 34 10.46 19.27 10.38
C GLN A 34 10.26 18.05 11.27
N HIS A 35 9.36 17.13 10.91
CA HIS A 35 9.07 15.93 11.70
C HIS A 35 10.26 14.97 11.79
N LEU A 36 11.06 14.81 10.73
CA LEU A 36 12.25 13.97 10.75
C LEU A 36 13.33 14.53 11.70
N HIS A 37 13.54 15.84 11.68
CA HIS A 37 14.48 16.50 12.59
C HIS A 37 13.97 16.46 14.04
N ASP A 38 12.66 16.61 14.26
CA ASP A 38 12.06 16.48 15.59
C ASP A 38 12.22 15.05 16.15
N PHE A 39 11.99 14.02 15.33
CA PHE A 39 12.22 12.62 15.69
C PHE A 39 13.67 12.36 16.12
N ALA A 40 14.65 12.85 15.35
CA ALA A 40 16.06 12.70 15.67
C ALA A 40 16.44 13.37 17.01
N ARG A 41 15.89 14.58 17.27
CA ARG A 41 16.09 15.26 18.56
C ARG A 41 15.42 14.55 19.73
N GLU A 42 14.16 14.14 19.55
CA GLU A 42 13.36 13.47 20.59
C GLU A 42 14.03 12.17 21.06
N THR A 43 14.57 11.41 20.11
CA THR A 43 15.24 10.13 20.37
C THR A 43 16.72 10.27 20.73
N GLN A 44 17.29 11.47 20.60
CA GLN A 44 18.74 11.69 20.69
C GLN A 44 19.52 10.74 19.77
N LEU A 45 19.05 10.59 18.53
CA LEU A 45 19.55 9.62 17.56
C LEU A 45 21.07 9.70 17.41
N THR A 46 21.76 8.59 17.69
CA THR A 46 23.22 8.53 17.61
C THR A 46 23.71 8.30 16.17
N GLU A 47 24.97 8.60 15.90
CA GLU A 47 25.59 8.33 14.59
C GLU A 47 25.56 6.83 14.22
N GLU A 48 25.74 5.94 15.21
CA GLU A 48 25.69 4.49 14.99
C GLU A 48 24.26 4.02 14.63
N GLU A 49 23.23 4.53 15.31
CA GLU A 49 21.83 4.21 15.01
C GLU A 49 21.40 4.80 13.66
N TRP A 50 21.84 6.02 13.36
CA TRP A 50 21.62 6.65 12.07
C TRP A 50 22.23 5.81 10.93
N ASP A 51 23.49 5.36 11.07
CA ASP A 51 24.16 4.53 10.06
C ASP A 51 23.40 3.21 9.84
N LYS A 52 22.92 2.56 10.91
CA LYS A 52 22.05 1.38 10.81
C LYS A 52 20.75 1.68 10.07
N GLY A 53 20.13 2.83 10.31
CA GLY A 53 18.93 3.27 9.59
C GLY A 53 19.18 3.45 8.09
N ILE A 54 20.33 4.05 7.72
CA ILE A 54 20.74 4.20 6.32
C ILE A 54 21.00 2.84 5.67
N GLN A 55 21.68 1.93 6.36
CA GLN A 55 21.91 0.56 5.87
C GLN A 55 20.58 -0.19 5.65
N PHE A 56 19.62 -0.05 6.57
CA PHE A 56 18.28 -0.63 6.43
C PHE A 56 17.55 -0.08 5.20
N LEU A 57 17.47 1.24 5.03
CA LEU A 57 16.81 1.85 3.86
C LEU A 57 17.49 1.47 2.54
N THR A 58 18.82 1.33 2.56
CA THR A 58 19.60 0.82 1.43
C THR A 58 19.22 -0.61 1.09
N ALA A 59 19.12 -1.50 2.08
CA ALA A 59 18.72 -2.89 1.88
C ALA A 59 17.28 -3.00 1.34
N VAL A 60 16.34 -2.20 1.84
CA VAL A 60 14.97 -2.10 1.32
C VAL A 60 15.00 -1.73 -0.17
N GLY A 61 15.77 -0.70 -0.54
CA GLY A 61 15.93 -0.30 -1.93
C GLY A 61 16.55 -1.38 -2.83
N GLN A 62 17.54 -2.13 -2.33
CA GLN A 62 18.21 -3.21 -3.09
C GLN A 62 17.31 -4.44 -3.32
N ILE A 63 16.32 -4.68 -2.47
CA ILE A 63 15.34 -5.75 -2.62
C ILE A 63 14.26 -5.39 -3.65
N CYS A 64 14.03 -4.10 -3.89
CA CYS A 64 13.02 -3.64 -4.83
C CYS A 64 13.31 -4.12 -6.25
N SER A 65 12.28 -4.57 -6.96
CA SER A 65 12.30 -5.02 -8.34
C SER A 65 10.97 -4.67 -9.04
N PRO A 66 10.82 -4.88 -10.36
CA PRO A 66 9.55 -4.69 -11.04
C PRO A 66 8.38 -5.50 -10.44
N LEU A 67 8.67 -6.64 -9.81
CA LEU A 67 7.68 -7.54 -9.21
C LEU A 67 7.60 -7.44 -7.68
N ARG A 68 8.52 -6.73 -7.03
CA ARG A 68 8.58 -6.58 -5.56
C ARG A 68 8.85 -5.13 -5.17
N GLN A 69 7.88 -4.49 -4.53
CA GLN A 69 8.01 -3.11 -4.04
C GLN A 69 8.21 -3.08 -2.53
N GLU A 70 9.46 -3.20 -2.08
CA GLU A 70 9.78 -3.30 -0.65
C GLU A 70 9.49 -2.00 0.10
N PHE A 71 9.56 -0.83 -0.54
CA PHE A 71 9.15 0.44 0.08
C PHE A 71 7.63 0.50 0.35
N ILE A 72 6.81 -0.15 -0.49
CA ILE A 72 5.36 -0.27 -0.22
C ILE A 72 5.16 -1.19 0.99
N LEU A 73 5.82 -2.34 1.03
CA LEU A 73 5.73 -3.27 2.16
C LEU A 73 6.25 -2.65 3.47
N HIS A 74 7.28 -1.82 3.40
CA HIS A 74 7.76 -1.06 4.56
C HIS A 74 6.74 -0.01 5.02
N SER A 75 6.07 0.67 4.08
CA SER A 75 4.95 1.58 4.38
C SER A 75 3.79 0.84 5.06
N ASP A 76 3.49 -0.38 4.62
CA ASP A 76 2.47 -1.25 5.23
C ASP A 76 2.82 -1.61 6.67
N THR A 77 4.07 -2.00 6.96
CA THR A 77 4.49 -2.39 8.31
C THR A 77 4.55 -1.22 9.29
N LEU A 78 4.78 0.00 8.79
CA LEU A 78 4.69 1.24 9.56
C LEU A 78 3.26 1.77 9.70
N GLY A 79 2.27 1.17 9.01
CA GLY A 79 0.88 1.62 9.00
C GLY A 79 0.62 2.88 8.16
N LEU A 80 1.62 3.39 7.44
CA LEU A 80 1.51 4.62 6.65
C LEU A 80 0.54 4.45 5.47
N SER A 81 0.58 3.32 4.78
CA SER A 81 -0.35 3.02 3.67
C SER A 81 -1.80 3.00 4.16
N THR A 82 -2.07 2.38 5.30
CA THR A 82 -3.40 2.37 5.94
C THR A 82 -3.87 3.79 6.28
N LEU A 83 -2.99 4.60 6.88
CA LEU A 83 -3.29 5.99 7.21
C LEU A 83 -3.64 6.81 5.95
N VAL A 84 -2.82 6.69 4.90
CA VAL A 84 -3.05 7.40 3.62
C VAL A 84 -4.37 6.94 2.98
N THR A 85 -4.66 5.63 2.99
CA THR A 85 -5.94 5.10 2.51
C THR A 85 -7.11 5.71 3.27
N ALA A 86 -7.07 5.73 4.61
CA ALA A 86 -8.13 6.29 5.43
C ALA A 86 -8.34 7.81 5.21
N GLN A 87 -7.26 8.57 5.01
CA GLN A 87 -7.33 10.00 4.72
C GLN A 87 -8.03 10.31 3.38
N ASN A 88 -7.79 9.48 2.37
CA ASN A 88 -8.26 9.70 1.00
C ASN A 88 -9.56 8.96 0.66
N ASN A 89 -9.98 8.00 1.48
CA ASN A 89 -11.19 7.21 1.28
C ASN A 89 -12.21 7.42 2.40
N ARG A 90 -12.38 8.69 2.84
CA ARG A 90 -13.44 9.05 3.79
C ARG A 90 -14.80 8.85 3.12
N LYS A 91 -15.56 7.89 3.62
CA LYS A 91 -16.90 7.56 3.14
C LYS A 91 -17.95 7.92 4.21
N PRO A 92 -19.22 8.13 3.82
CA PRO A 92 -20.32 8.23 4.77
C PRO A 92 -20.37 7.01 5.70
N GLU A 93 -20.94 7.21 6.89
CA GLU A 93 -21.21 6.12 7.83
C GLU A 93 -22.07 5.04 7.16
N GLY A 94 -21.74 3.76 7.41
CA GLY A 94 -22.42 2.61 6.81
C GLY A 94 -21.83 2.11 5.48
N CYS A 95 -20.87 2.83 4.87
CA CYS A 95 -20.10 2.30 3.75
C CYS A 95 -19.05 1.27 4.21
N THR A 96 -18.80 0.25 3.39
CA THR A 96 -17.64 -0.65 3.58
C THR A 96 -16.33 0.15 3.57
N GLU A 97 -15.56 -0.01 4.64
CA GLU A 97 -14.27 0.67 4.82
C GLU A 97 -13.28 0.27 3.72
N ALA A 98 -12.50 1.24 3.27
CA ALA A 98 -11.39 0.96 2.37
C ALA A 98 -10.20 0.44 3.17
N THR A 99 -9.43 -0.46 2.58
CA THR A 99 -8.15 -0.94 3.11
C THR A 99 -7.06 -0.81 2.05
N VAL A 100 -5.81 -1.06 2.44
CA VAL A 100 -4.65 -1.01 1.54
C VAL A 100 -4.86 -1.95 0.34
N PHE A 101 -4.41 -1.51 -0.83
CA PHE A 101 -4.54 -2.30 -2.06
C PHE A 101 -3.61 -3.52 -2.08
N GLY A 102 -2.44 -3.40 -1.45
CA GLY A 102 -1.38 -4.40 -1.49
C GLY A 102 -0.68 -4.47 -2.86
N PRO A 103 0.50 -5.13 -2.93
CA PRO A 103 1.32 -5.15 -4.14
C PRO A 103 0.93 -6.24 -5.15
N PHE A 104 -0.10 -7.03 -4.85
CA PHE A 104 -0.39 -8.28 -5.57
C PHE A 104 -1.58 -8.20 -6.51
N HIS A 105 -2.22 -7.06 -6.72
CA HIS A 105 -3.22 -6.94 -7.79
C HIS A 105 -2.54 -7.04 -9.16
N VAL A 106 -3.21 -7.72 -10.10
CA VAL A 106 -2.81 -7.78 -11.50
C VAL A 106 -4.00 -7.41 -12.37
N PRO A 107 -3.81 -6.57 -13.41
CA PRO A 107 -4.89 -6.22 -14.32
C PRO A 107 -5.28 -7.43 -15.19
N ASN A 108 -6.48 -7.35 -15.79
CA ASN A 108 -6.99 -8.34 -16.72
C ASN A 108 -7.16 -9.75 -16.14
N ALA A 109 -7.57 -9.85 -14.88
CA ALA A 109 -7.95 -11.13 -14.28
C ALA A 109 -9.08 -11.81 -15.09
N PRO A 110 -9.12 -13.16 -15.10
CA PRO A 110 -10.13 -13.94 -15.81
C PRO A 110 -11.55 -13.64 -15.29
N HIS A 111 -12.52 -13.68 -16.21
CA HIS A 111 -13.93 -13.51 -15.88
C HIS A 111 -14.56 -14.87 -15.59
N PHE A 112 -15.36 -14.94 -14.53
CA PHE A 112 -16.06 -16.16 -14.13
C PHE A 112 -17.57 -15.92 -13.98
N ASP A 113 -18.34 -17.00 -14.11
CA ASP A 113 -19.76 -17.00 -13.78
C ASP A 113 -19.96 -17.02 -12.25
N LEU A 114 -21.10 -16.50 -11.78
CA LEU A 114 -21.44 -16.52 -10.36
C LEU A 114 -21.51 -17.96 -9.83
N GLY A 115 -20.79 -18.22 -8.74
CA GLY A 115 -20.71 -19.54 -8.11
C GLY A 115 -19.64 -20.47 -8.68
N ALA A 116 -18.85 -20.01 -9.67
CA ALA A 116 -17.70 -20.77 -10.15
C ALA A 116 -16.61 -20.91 -9.09
N ASP A 117 -15.82 -21.98 -9.21
CA ASP A 117 -14.58 -22.14 -8.44
C ASP A 117 -13.46 -21.36 -9.13
N ILE A 118 -12.89 -20.39 -8.41
CA ILE A 118 -11.81 -19.52 -8.90
C ILE A 118 -10.43 -19.99 -8.45
N SER A 119 -10.37 -21.11 -7.72
CA SER A 119 -9.13 -21.65 -7.17
C SER A 119 -8.22 -22.21 -8.26
N GLU A 120 -8.75 -22.60 -9.43
CA GLU A 120 -7.99 -23.16 -10.55
C GLU A 120 -6.99 -24.27 -10.10
N GLY A 121 -7.45 -25.13 -9.19
CA GLY A 121 -6.67 -26.27 -8.67
C GLY A 121 -5.69 -25.93 -7.54
N LEU A 122 -5.79 -24.75 -6.93
CA LEU A 122 -5.03 -24.42 -5.73
C LEU A 122 -5.35 -25.42 -4.59
N PRO A 123 -4.33 -25.99 -3.92
CA PRO A 123 -4.55 -26.78 -2.73
C PRO A 123 -5.07 -25.88 -1.61
N GLY A 124 -6.11 -26.33 -0.92
CA GLY A 124 -6.56 -25.70 0.30
C GLY A 124 -7.91 -26.18 0.79
N THR A 125 -8.38 -25.58 1.87
CA THR A 125 -9.72 -25.88 2.41
C THR A 125 -10.78 -25.15 1.58
N PRO A 126 -11.69 -25.85 0.89
CA PRO A 126 -12.72 -25.18 0.09
C PRO A 126 -13.66 -24.35 0.97
N TRP A 127 -14.01 -23.18 0.47
CA TRP A 127 -14.97 -22.28 1.10
C TRP A 127 -15.85 -21.59 0.06
N PHE A 128 -17.03 -21.15 0.49
CA PHE A 128 -17.97 -20.44 -0.37
C PHE A 128 -18.16 -19.01 0.11
N VAL A 129 -17.99 -18.06 -0.80
CA VAL A 129 -18.16 -16.63 -0.52
C VAL A 129 -19.41 -16.13 -1.22
N ARG A 130 -20.30 -15.47 -0.47
CA ARG A 130 -21.47 -14.76 -0.98
C ARG A 130 -21.45 -13.33 -0.49
N THR A 131 -21.64 -12.39 -1.41
CA THR A 131 -21.67 -10.95 -1.11
C THR A 131 -22.96 -10.33 -1.64
N HIS A 132 -23.35 -9.18 -1.06
CA HIS A 132 -24.40 -8.33 -1.59
C HIS A 132 -23.84 -6.91 -1.66
N VAL A 133 -24.06 -6.22 -2.76
CA VAL A 133 -23.58 -4.84 -2.93
C VAL A 133 -24.78 -3.91 -2.81
N ARG A 134 -24.70 -2.97 -1.87
CA ARG A 134 -25.78 -2.02 -1.57
C ARG A 134 -25.25 -0.60 -1.54
N ASP A 135 -26.13 0.35 -1.85
CA ASP A 135 -25.85 1.77 -1.65
C ASP A 135 -26.00 2.18 -0.17
N ILE A 136 -25.75 3.45 0.13
CA ILE A 136 -25.84 4.01 1.49
C ILE A 136 -27.26 4.03 2.07
N HIS A 137 -28.27 3.74 1.25
CA HIS A 137 -29.67 3.62 1.66
C HIS A 137 -30.09 2.14 1.77
N GLY A 138 -29.16 1.21 1.61
CA GLY A 138 -29.39 -0.24 1.67
C GLY A 138 -30.03 -0.80 0.39
N LYS A 139 -30.22 0.00 -0.66
CA LYS A 139 -30.78 -0.46 -1.93
C LYS A 139 -29.73 -1.29 -2.68
N PRO A 140 -30.11 -2.42 -3.27
CA PRO A 140 -29.17 -3.23 -4.05
C PRO A 140 -28.63 -2.46 -5.25
N VAL A 141 -27.33 -2.59 -5.50
CA VAL A 141 -26.66 -2.05 -6.68
C VAL A 141 -26.80 -3.07 -7.80
N ALA A 142 -27.38 -2.67 -8.93
CA ALA A 142 -27.57 -3.56 -10.06
C ALA A 142 -26.26 -3.77 -10.80
N ARG A 143 -25.91 -5.04 -11.05
CA ARG A 143 -24.77 -5.45 -11.87
C ARG A 143 -23.44 -4.74 -11.54
N PRO A 144 -22.95 -4.75 -10.30
CA PRO A 144 -21.62 -4.28 -9.97
C PRO A 144 -20.57 -5.32 -10.39
N THR A 145 -19.42 -4.84 -10.84
CA THR A 145 -18.24 -5.67 -11.06
C THR A 145 -17.52 -5.87 -9.73
N VAL A 146 -17.17 -7.11 -9.42
CA VAL A 146 -16.43 -7.50 -8.22
C VAL A 146 -15.13 -8.18 -8.66
N GLU A 147 -14.00 -7.57 -8.31
CA GLU A 147 -12.68 -8.17 -8.50
C GLU A 147 -12.22 -8.78 -7.18
N VAL A 148 -11.68 -10.01 -7.24
CA VAL A 148 -11.16 -10.73 -6.09
C VAL A 148 -9.81 -11.34 -6.44
N TRP A 149 -8.90 -11.36 -5.47
CA TRP A 149 -7.64 -12.10 -5.51
C TRP A 149 -7.28 -12.55 -4.10
N GLN A 150 -6.64 -13.71 -3.99
CA GLN A 150 -6.17 -14.25 -2.72
C GLN A 150 -4.87 -15.05 -2.89
N ALA A 151 -4.15 -15.22 -1.78
CA ALA A 151 -3.04 -16.15 -1.71
C ALA A 151 -3.54 -17.61 -1.63
N ASP A 152 -2.64 -18.54 -1.89
CA ASP A 152 -2.82 -19.96 -1.60
C ASP A 152 -2.57 -20.31 -0.12
N ASP A 153 -2.72 -21.59 0.24
CA ASP A 153 -2.47 -22.10 1.60
C ASP A 153 -1.02 -21.92 2.09
N ALA A 154 -0.06 -21.70 1.18
CA ALA A 154 1.33 -21.40 1.52
C ALA A 154 1.59 -19.90 1.68
N GLY A 155 0.57 -19.05 1.46
CA GLY A 155 0.66 -17.60 1.59
C GLY A 155 1.22 -16.90 0.36
N PHE A 156 1.26 -17.56 -0.80
CA PHE A 156 1.75 -16.98 -2.05
C PHE A 156 0.60 -16.66 -3.01
N TYR A 157 0.65 -15.46 -3.57
CA TYR A 157 -0.14 -15.11 -4.75
C TYR A 157 0.49 -15.73 -6.00
N ASP A 158 -0.32 -15.99 -7.02
CA ASP A 158 0.12 -16.48 -8.33
C ASP A 158 1.28 -15.67 -8.95
N VAL A 159 1.24 -14.33 -8.87
CA VAL A 159 2.28 -13.42 -9.40
C VAL A 159 3.65 -13.61 -8.72
N GLN A 160 3.69 -14.27 -7.56
CA GLN A 160 4.92 -14.57 -6.84
C GLN A 160 5.52 -15.93 -7.24
N LYS A 161 4.83 -16.71 -8.09
CA LYS A 161 5.21 -18.05 -8.51
C LYS A 161 5.75 -18.01 -9.94
N PRO A 162 7.08 -17.91 -10.14
CA PRO A 162 7.69 -17.79 -11.46
C PRO A 162 7.36 -18.96 -12.39
N GLU A 163 7.01 -20.13 -11.84
CA GLU A 163 6.64 -21.34 -12.57
C GLU A 163 5.27 -21.27 -13.27
N LEU A 164 4.37 -20.38 -12.86
CA LEU A 164 3.02 -20.29 -13.44
C LEU A 164 3.00 -19.63 -14.83
N GLY A 165 4.04 -18.87 -15.20
CA GLY A 165 4.09 -18.10 -16.43
C GLY A 165 3.08 -16.94 -16.46
N GLU A 166 3.27 -15.98 -17.38
CA GLU A 166 2.52 -14.70 -17.39
C GLU A 166 1.02 -14.83 -17.73
N ALA A 167 0.57 -15.97 -18.25
CA ALA A 167 -0.79 -16.18 -18.74
C ALA A 167 -1.66 -17.06 -17.80
N THR A 168 -1.13 -17.47 -16.66
CA THR A 168 -1.84 -18.36 -15.72
C THR A 168 -2.24 -17.56 -14.49
N PHE A 169 -3.53 -17.58 -14.19
CA PHE A 169 -4.10 -16.93 -13.00
C PHE A 169 -4.61 -18.00 -12.04
N GLN A 170 -4.37 -17.82 -10.75
CA GLN A 170 -4.92 -18.70 -9.71
C GLN A 170 -5.46 -17.88 -8.55
N GLY A 171 -6.64 -18.24 -8.05
CA GLY A 171 -7.24 -17.55 -6.90
C GLY A 171 -7.66 -16.11 -7.21
N ARG A 172 -7.98 -15.80 -8.48
CA ARG A 172 -8.43 -14.47 -8.92
C ARG A 172 -9.62 -14.56 -9.84
N ALA A 173 -10.51 -13.57 -9.77
CA ALA A 173 -11.63 -13.47 -10.68
C ALA A 173 -12.17 -12.04 -10.81
N VAL A 174 -12.73 -11.77 -11.99
CA VAL A 174 -13.67 -10.69 -12.21
C VAL A 174 -15.07 -11.29 -12.34
N LEU A 175 -15.99 -10.87 -11.48
CA LEU A 175 -17.35 -11.38 -11.39
C LEU A 175 -18.32 -10.22 -11.65
N GLN A 176 -19.41 -10.50 -12.36
CA GLN A 176 -20.54 -9.58 -12.48
C GLN A 176 -21.65 -10.05 -11.55
N ALA A 177 -21.91 -9.31 -10.46
CA ALA A 177 -23.05 -9.63 -9.59
C ALA A 177 -24.38 -9.35 -10.31
N ASP A 178 -25.48 -9.86 -9.77
CA ASP A 178 -26.82 -9.72 -10.33
C ASP A 178 -27.53 -8.45 -9.83
N ALA A 179 -28.09 -8.50 -8.61
CA ALA A 179 -28.73 -7.39 -7.90
C ALA A 179 -28.96 -7.76 -6.43
#